data_AF-A0A7S3KT20-F1
#
_entry.id   AF-A0A7S3KT20-F1
#
_cell.length_a   1.000
_cell.length_b   1.000
_cell.length_c   1.000
_cell.angle_alpha   90.00
_cell.angle_beta   90.00
_cell.angle_gamma   90.00
#
_symmetry.space_group_name_H-M   'P 1'
#
loop_
_entity.id
_entity.type
_entity.pdbx_description
1 polymer ?
#
loop_
_entity_poly.entity_id
_entity_poly.type
_entity_poly.pdbx_seq_one_letter_code
_entity_poly.pdbx_strand_id
1 'polypeptide(L)'
;TNYVDEIVSEMIEEIESVKFDGSNAWVISGEHTETGMPIISNDPHLGNSLPSIWYYSHIEYPDGTFISGATVPGLPFFAIFTTEKIAFTITAIAADSSDVYKEKIKKNKYEYEGKLYPLNVRKEIIKVKNSNSIVLKVKSTRHGPLLNPKSIEALNNVAKGAPIKMPKGDYSYKWGGIIPQDNQAFKTLSIINDVKSAKELLNIIKQSNGVNTNIVFC
;
A
#
# COMPACT_ATOMS: atom_id res chain seq x y z
N THR A 1 25.44 -4.76 -16.22
CA THR A 1 25.18 -4.98 -14.77
C THR A 1 25.81 -3.80 -14.07
N ASN A 2 25.11 -2.75 -13.66
CA ASN A 2 24.01 -2.74 -12.69
C ASN A 2 23.16 -1.44 -12.73
N TYR A 3 23.05 -0.72 -13.85
CA TYR A 3 22.31 0.56 -13.86
C TYR A 3 20.85 0.48 -13.36
N VAL A 4 20.13 -0.61 -13.69
CA VAL A 4 18.79 -0.84 -13.14
C VAL A 4 18.84 -1.16 -11.66
N ASP A 5 19.80 -1.97 -11.20
CA ASP A 5 19.97 -2.25 -9.78
C ASP A 5 20.43 -0.99 -9.02
N GLU A 6 21.07 -0.03 -9.69
CA GLU A 6 21.45 1.27 -9.14
C GLU A 6 20.24 2.18 -8.98
N ILE A 7 19.47 2.43 -10.05
CA ILE A 7 18.22 3.20 -9.99
C ILE A 7 17.24 2.58 -9.01
N VAL A 8 17.02 1.26 -9.05
CA VAL A 8 16.11 0.59 -8.11
C VAL A 8 16.58 0.77 -6.68
N SER A 9 17.88 0.86 -6.44
CA SER A 9 18.39 1.06 -5.08
C SER A 9 18.34 2.51 -4.64
N GLU A 10 18.62 3.47 -5.52
CA GLU A 10 18.39 4.88 -5.26
C GLU A 10 16.90 5.14 -4.96
N MET A 11 15.99 4.53 -5.73
CA MET A 11 14.55 4.58 -5.46
C MET A 11 14.20 3.93 -4.11
N ILE A 12 14.83 2.81 -3.76
CA ILE A 12 14.61 2.18 -2.46
C ILE A 12 15.15 3.07 -1.33
N GLU A 13 16.32 3.68 -1.45
CA GLU A 13 16.88 4.63 -0.48
C GLU A 13 16.01 5.90 -0.34
N GLU A 14 15.43 6.40 -1.44
CA GLU A 14 14.43 7.47 -1.40
C GLU A 14 13.16 7.03 -0.66
N ILE A 15 12.68 5.80 -0.88
CA ILE A 15 11.57 5.20 -0.12
C ILE A 15 11.96 5.03 1.35
N GLU A 16 13.21 4.67 1.67
CA GLU A 16 13.74 4.55 3.04
C GLU A 16 13.76 5.89 3.79
N SER A 17 13.87 7.00 3.08
CA SER A 17 13.80 8.35 3.67
C SER A 17 12.38 8.75 4.09
N VAL A 18 11.36 8.01 3.65
CA VAL A 18 9.97 8.19 4.11
C VAL A 18 9.85 7.57 5.50
N LYS A 19 10.19 8.38 6.51
CA LYS A 19 9.88 8.10 7.90
C LYS A 19 8.38 7.76 8.00
N PHE A 20 8.05 6.60 8.57
CA PHE A 20 6.66 6.29 8.88
C PHE A 20 6.21 7.22 10.01
N ASP A 21 5.62 8.35 9.66
CA ASP A 21 5.21 9.38 10.62
C ASP A 21 3.81 9.10 11.24
N GLY A 22 3.21 7.95 10.92
CA GLY A 22 1.91 7.55 11.43
C GLY A 22 0.79 8.49 10.97
N SER A 23 -0.35 8.46 11.66
CA SER A 23 -1.44 9.41 11.42
C SER A 23 -2.42 9.39 12.58
N ASN A 24 -3.14 10.49 12.79
CA ASN A 24 -4.19 10.57 13.81
C ASN A 24 -5.58 10.52 13.18
N ALA A 25 -6.51 9.83 13.83
CA ALA A 25 -7.93 9.90 13.52
C ALA A 25 -8.73 9.66 14.80
N TRP A 26 -9.78 10.46 15.03
CA TRP A 26 -10.67 10.31 16.17
C TRP A 26 -12.08 10.76 15.83
N VAL A 27 -13.05 10.26 16.62
CA VAL A 27 -14.46 10.61 16.54
C VAL A 27 -15.01 10.86 17.94
N ILE A 28 -15.84 11.89 18.07
CA ILE A 28 -16.62 12.20 19.28
C ILE A 28 -18.08 11.95 18.95
N SER A 29 -18.74 11.12 19.75
CA SER A 29 -20.19 10.87 19.65
C SER A 29 -20.97 12.16 19.83
N GLY A 30 -22.10 12.31 19.11
CA GLY A 30 -23.01 13.44 19.28
C GLY A 30 -23.56 13.58 20.71
N GLU A 31 -23.57 12.50 21.50
CA GLU A 31 -23.91 12.55 22.93
C GLU A 31 -22.96 13.44 23.77
N HIS A 32 -21.79 13.76 23.22
CA HIS A 32 -20.76 14.57 23.87
C HIS A 32 -20.55 15.93 23.18
N THR A 33 -21.44 16.35 22.29
CA THR A 33 -21.34 17.63 21.56
C THR A 33 -22.56 18.51 21.81
N GLU A 34 -22.37 19.83 21.79
CA GLU A 34 -23.47 20.79 21.99
C GLU A 34 -24.52 20.72 20.87
N THR A 35 -24.11 20.33 19.66
CA THR A 35 -24.99 20.23 18.49
C THR A 35 -25.79 18.93 18.45
N GLY A 36 -25.44 17.94 19.27
CA GLY A 36 -25.96 16.57 19.16
C GLY A 36 -25.43 15.79 17.95
N MET A 37 -24.53 16.39 17.15
CA MET A 37 -23.96 15.79 15.94
C MET A 37 -22.51 15.32 16.21
N PRO A 38 -22.06 14.21 15.60
CA PRO A 38 -20.70 13.73 15.80
C PRO A 38 -19.66 14.71 15.24
N ILE A 39 -18.47 14.70 15.84
CA ILE A 39 -17.29 15.44 15.34
C ILE A 39 -16.21 14.41 15.02
N ILE A 40 -15.62 14.54 13.83
CA ILE A 40 -14.54 13.67 13.36
C ILE A 40 -13.33 14.51 12.97
N SER A 41 -12.14 13.97 13.16
CA SER A 41 -10.90 14.61 12.74
C SER A 41 -9.95 13.57 12.17
N ASN A 42 -9.18 13.99 11.16
CA ASN A 42 -8.13 13.21 10.57
C ASN A 42 -6.92 14.09 10.25
N ASP A 43 -5.76 13.54 10.53
CA ASP A 43 -4.45 14.19 10.38
C ASP A 43 -3.47 13.16 9.80
N PRO A 44 -3.46 12.97 8.48
CA PRO A 44 -2.55 12.02 7.82
C PRO A 44 -1.15 12.61 7.69
N HIS A 45 -0.14 11.96 8.29
CA HIS A 45 1.25 12.42 8.19
C HIS A 45 1.97 11.71 7.03
N LEU A 46 1.97 12.36 5.87
CA LEU A 46 2.78 11.94 4.72
C LEU A 46 3.90 12.94 4.49
N GLY A 47 5.02 12.46 3.92
CA GLY A 47 6.13 13.33 3.53
C GLY A 47 5.67 14.41 2.55
N ASN A 48 6.18 15.63 2.73
CA ASN A 48 5.87 16.74 1.83
C ASN A 48 6.51 16.51 0.45
N SER A 49 5.71 16.58 -0.61
CA SER A 49 6.17 16.45 -1.99
C SER A 49 5.57 17.54 -2.89
N LEU A 50 6.21 17.78 -4.04
CA LEU A 50 5.64 18.56 -5.13
C LEU A 50 5.56 17.68 -6.39
N PRO A 51 4.35 17.39 -6.90
CA PRO A 51 3.04 17.83 -6.40
C PRO A 51 2.67 17.20 -5.04
N SER A 52 1.73 17.83 -4.32
CA SER A 52 1.16 17.30 -3.08
C SER A 52 0.51 15.94 -3.34
N ILE A 53 0.68 14.99 -2.41
CA ILE A 53 0.00 13.69 -2.45
C ILE A 53 -1.52 13.89 -2.27
N TRP A 54 -1.91 14.74 -1.32
CA TRP A 54 -3.31 15.03 -1.07
C TRP A 54 -3.79 16.16 -1.98
N TYR A 55 -4.89 15.90 -2.68
CA TYR A 55 -5.63 16.86 -3.47
C TYR A 55 -7.03 17.02 -2.88
N TYR A 56 -7.34 18.20 -2.35
CA TYR A 56 -8.67 18.48 -1.82
C TYR A 56 -9.62 18.87 -2.96
N SER A 57 -10.84 18.32 -2.93
CA SER A 57 -11.87 18.63 -3.91
C SER A 57 -13.25 18.63 -3.26
N HIS A 58 -14.20 19.23 -3.96
CA HIS A 58 -15.62 19.25 -3.61
C HIS A 58 -16.41 19.06 -4.89
N ILE A 59 -17.35 18.13 -4.87
CA ILE A 59 -18.24 17.83 -6.00
C ILE A 59 -19.68 17.98 -5.50
N GLU A 60 -20.44 18.82 -6.20
CA GLU A 60 -21.88 18.96 -6.02
C GLU A 60 -22.61 18.32 -7.20
N TYR A 61 -23.63 17.53 -6.90
CA TYR A 61 -24.46 16.86 -7.88
C TYR A 61 -25.75 17.66 -8.14
N PRO A 62 -26.39 17.49 -9.32
CA PRO A 62 -27.62 18.22 -9.66
C PRO A 62 -28.81 17.99 -8.71
N ASP A 63 -28.82 16.87 -7.97
CA ASP A 63 -29.85 16.55 -6.98
C ASP A 63 -29.63 17.26 -5.63
N GLY A 64 -28.60 18.10 -5.53
CA GLY A 64 -28.22 18.84 -4.33
C GLY A 64 -27.36 18.05 -3.36
N THR A 65 -26.97 16.81 -3.69
CA THR A 65 -26.01 16.06 -2.89
C THR A 65 -24.57 16.49 -3.17
N PHE A 66 -23.64 16.20 -2.26
CA PHE A 66 -22.23 16.54 -2.39
C PHE A 66 -21.33 15.49 -1.76
N ILE A 67 -20.07 15.52 -2.21
CA ILE A 67 -18.95 14.86 -1.56
C ILE A 67 -17.77 15.83 -1.53
N SER A 68 -17.14 15.96 -0.36
CA SER A 68 -16.01 16.86 -0.13
C SER A 68 -14.91 16.14 0.62
N GLY A 69 -13.66 16.42 0.30
CA GLY A 69 -12.54 15.82 1.02
C GLY A 69 -11.26 15.74 0.21
N ALA A 70 -10.40 14.78 0.57
CA ALA A 70 -9.11 14.57 -0.07
C ALA A 70 -9.09 13.31 -0.93
N THR A 71 -8.49 13.43 -2.10
CA THR A 71 -8.12 12.33 -2.99
C THR A 71 -6.61 12.34 -3.25
N VAL A 72 -6.11 11.30 -3.91
CA VAL A 72 -4.74 11.21 -4.42
C VAL A 72 -4.80 11.29 -5.95
N PRO A 73 -3.93 12.09 -6.60
CA PRO A 73 -3.90 12.17 -8.06
C PRO A 73 -3.88 10.80 -8.74
N GLY A 74 -4.85 10.56 -9.63
CA GLY A 74 -5.02 9.29 -10.34
C GLY A 74 -6.08 8.35 -9.76
N LEU A 75 -6.58 8.60 -8.54
CA LEU A 75 -7.73 7.87 -7.98
C LEU A 75 -9.06 8.48 -8.46
N PRO A 76 -10.05 7.66 -8.88
CA PRO A 76 -11.35 8.14 -9.32
C PRO A 76 -12.36 8.32 -8.17
N PHE A 77 -11.90 8.44 -6.92
CA PHE A 77 -12.72 8.55 -5.72
C PHE A 77 -11.98 9.33 -4.62
N PHE A 78 -12.71 9.78 -3.60
CA PHE A 78 -12.12 10.37 -2.40
C PHE A 78 -11.65 9.27 -1.45
N ALA A 79 -10.43 9.43 -0.93
CA ALA A 79 -9.86 8.51 0.06
C ALA A 79 -10.27 8.90 1.49
N ILE A 80 -10.51 10.19 1.72
CA ILE A 80 -11.04 10.78 2.96
C ILE A 80 -12.14 11.74 2.52
N PHE A 81 -13.34 11.62 3.08
CA PHE A 81 -14.47 12.42 2.61
C PHE A 81 -15.54 12.66 3.67
N THR A 82 -16.36 13.66 3.38
CA THR A 82 -17.66 13.89 4.01
C THR A 82 -18.73 14.09 2.93
N THR A 83 -19.93 13.60 3.22
CA THR A 83 -21.18 13.90 2.52
C THR A 83 -22.12 14.59 3.51
N GLU A 84 -23.42 14.71 3.18
CA GLU A 84 -24.44 15.20 4.12
C GLU A 84 -24.66 14.27 5.31
N LYS A 85 -24.34 12.99 5.16
CA LYS A 85 -24.75 11.93 6.09
C LYS A 85 -23.60 11.15 6.69
N ILE A 86 -22.42 11.22 6.09
CA ILE A 86 -21.30 10.35 6.42
C ILE A 86 -20.02 11.16 6.38
N ALA A 87 -19.19 11.00 7.40
CA ALA A 87 -17.79 11.35 7.32
C ALA A 87 -16.95 10.09 7.48
N PHE A 88 -15.99 9.90 6.59
CA PHE A 88 -15.13 8.72 6.50
C PHE A 88 -13.66 9.14 6.45
N THR A 89 -12.85 8.47 7.25
CA THR A 89 -11.42 8.70 7.27
C THR A 89 -10.62 7.43 7.56
N ILE A 90 -9.32 7.50 7.24
CA ILE A 90 -8.34 6.43 7.37
C ILE A 90 -7.11 6.90 8.15
N THR A 91 -6.50 5.97 8.88
CA THR A 91 -5.17 6.14 9.47
C THR A 91 -4.30 4.93 9.13
N ALA A 92 -3.02 5.17 8.87
CA ALA A 92 -2.06 4.13 8.55
C ALA A 92 -1.95 3.12 9.70
N ILE A 93 -1.80 1.85 9.34
CA ILE A 93 -1.52 0.77 10.29
C ILE A 93 -0.30 0.00 9.79
N ALA A 94 0.54 -0.44 10.71
CA ALA A 94 1.60 -1.41 10.42
C ALA A 94 1.00 -2.82 10.31
N ALA A 95 0.03 -3.02 9.40
CA ALA A 95 -0.58 -4.32 9.16
C ALA A 95 0.46 -5.26 8.53
N ASP A 96 0.55 -6.47 9.08
CA ASP A 96 1.35 -7.54 8.50
C ASP A 96 0.70 -8.03 7.21
N SER A 97 1.22 -7.58 6.07
CA SER A 97 0.69 -7.87 4.73
C SER A 97 1.72 -8.50 3.80
N SER A 98 2.91 -8.81 4.32
CA SER A 98 4.01 -9.31 3.52
C SER A 98 4.95 -10.21 4.31
N ASP A 99 5.40 -11.28 3.67
CA ASP A 99 6.38 -12.21 4.21
C ASP A 99 7.69 -12.15 3.40
N VAL A 100 8.79 -12.42 4.09
CA VAL A 100 10.09 -12.70 3.47
C VAL A 100 10.50 -14.14 3.77
N TYR A 101 10.69 -14.95 2.73
CA TYR A 101 11.08 -16.35 2.85
C TYR A 101 12.56 -16.52 2.54
N LYS A 102 13.29 -17.20 3.42
CA LYS A 102 14.66 -17.64 3.11
C LYS A 102 14.60 -18.88 2.21
N GLU A 103 15.11 -18.74 1.01
CA GLU A 103 15.06 -19.78 -0.02
C GLU A 103 16.36 -20.60 -0.04
N LYS A 104 16.25 -21.89 -0.36
CA LYS A 104 17.41 -22.76 -0.63
C LYS A 104 17.57 -22.91 -2.12
N ILE A 105 18.38 -22.04 -2.72
CA ILE A 105 18.61 -22.04 -4.17
C ILE A 105 19.75 -22.99 -4.55
N LYS A 106 19.51 -23.83 -5.56
CA LYS A 106 20.51 -24.70 -6.18
C LYS A 106 20.45 -24.49 -7.70
N LYS A 107 21.39 -23.70 -8.23
CA LYS A 107 21.43 -23.27 -9.64
C LYS A 107 20.13 -22.53 -10.04
N ASN A 108 19.32 -23.14 -10.91
CA ASN A 108 18.04 -22.59 -11.38
C ASN A 108 16.82 -23.28 -10.73
N LYS A 109 17.01 -23.89 -9.55
CA LYS A 109 15.97 -24.56 -8.78
C LYS A 109 15.96 -24.05 -7.35
N TYR A 110 14.82 -24.15 -6.69
CA TYR A 110 14.64 -23.92 -5.26
C TYR A 110 14.11 -25.18 -4.59
N GLU A 111 14.49 -25.41 -3.33
CA GLU A 111 14.01 -26.52 -2.51
C GLU A 111 12.70 -26.12 -1.80
N TYR A 112 11.67 -26.93 -1.95
CA TYR A 112 10.40 -26.79 -1.24
C TYR A 112 9.91 -28.17 -0.81
N GLU A 113 9.57 -28.34 0.48
CA GLU A 113 9.15 -29.64 1.05
C GLU A 113 10.09 -30.80 0.68
N GLY A 114 11.41 -30.54 0.71
CA GLY A 114 12.45 -31.53 0.39
C GLY A 114 12.63 -31.86 -1.10
N LYS A 115 11.86 -31.24 -2.00
CA LYS A 115 11.94 -31.45 -3.45
C LYS A 115 12.47 -30.21 -4.15
N LEU A 116 13.16 -30.41 -5.28
CA LEU A 116 13.69 -29.31 -6.09
C LEU A 116 12.74 -28.93 -7.21
N TYR A 117 12.29 -27.68 -7.22
CA TYR A 117 11.42 -27.10 -8.24
C TYR A 117 12.18 -26.08 -9.07
N PRO A 118 11.92 -25.96 -10.39
CA PRO A 118 12.53 -24.92 -11.21
C PRO A 118 12.08 -23.53 -10.76
N LEU A 119 12.98 -22.55 -10.82
CA LEU A 119 12.61 -21.14 -10.69
C LEU A 119 11.76 -20.72 -11.89
N ASN A 120 10.70 -19.97 -11.63
CA ASN A 120 10.00 -19.25 -12.69
C ASN A 120 10.88 -18.08 -13.13
N VAL A 121 11.12 -17.91 -14.43
CA VAL A 121 11.97 -16.84 -14.96
C VAL A 121 11.17 -16.02 -15.97
N ARG A 122 10.86 -14.79 -15.61
CA ARG A 122 10.22 -13.82 -16.48
C ARG A 122 11.26 -12.80 -16.97
N LYS A 123 11.21 -12.48 -18.26
CA LYS A 123 12.02 -11.40 -18.84
C LYS A 123 11.19 -10.13 -18.86
N GLU A 124 11.66 -9.11 -18.16
CA GLU A 124 11.12 -7.75 -18.22
C GLU A 124 12.02 -6.91 -19.12
N ILE A 125 11.43 -6.18 -20.06
CA ILE A 125 12.17 -5.31 -20.98
C ILE A 125 11.92 -3.86 -20.56
N ILE A 126 12.94 -3.24 -20.00
CA ILE A 126 12.93 -1.85 -19.55
C ILE A 126 13.45 -1.00 -20.70
N LYS A 127 12.58 -0.20 -21.32
CA LYS A 127 12.97 0.75 -22.35
C LYS A 127 13.62 1.96 -21.69
N VAL A 128 14.84 2.28 -22.08
CA VAL A 128 15.59 3.43 -21.55
C VAL A 128 15.61 4.55 -22.58
N LYS A 129 15.19 5.76 -22.20
CA LYS A 129 15.20 6.91 -23.10
C LYS A 129 16.63 7.15 -23.60
N ASN A 130 16.78 7.31 -24.92
CA ASN A 130 18.07 7.54 -25.59
C ASN A 130 19.14 6.45 -25.35
N SER A 131 18.73 5.23 -25.00
CA SER A 131 19.66 4.12 -24.77
C SER A 131 19.04 2.77 -25.18
N ASN A 132 19.85 1.72 -25.12
CA ASN A 132 19.39 0.36 -25.38
C ASN A 132 18.44 -0.13 -24.28
N SER A 133 17.46 -0.94 -24.67
CA SER A 133 16.57 -1.58 -23.70
C SER A 133 17.34 -2.54 -22.79
N ILE A 134 17.00 -2.55 -21.51
CA ILE A 134 17.59 -3.42 -20.51
C ILE A 134 16.67 -4.62 -20.30
N VAL A 135 17.21 -5.83 -20.43
CA VAL A 135 16.46 -7.06 -20.15
C VAL A 135 16.74 -7.52 -18.73
N LEU A 136 15.77 -7.32 -17.84
CA LEU A 136 15.81 -7.79 -16.46
C LEU A 136 15.21 -9.21 -16.40
N LYS A 137 15.94 -10.15 -15.79
CA LYS A 137 15.43 -11.52 -15.55
C LYS A 137 14.93 -11.62 -14.13
N VAL A 138 13.60 -11.53 -13.95
CA VAL A 138 12.95 -11.73 -12.66
C VAL A 138 12.82 -13.22 -12.42
N LYS A 139 13.49 -13.73 -11.38
CA LYS A 139 13.39 -15.12 -10.93
C LYS A 139 12.44 -15.19 -9.75
N SER A 140 11.53 -16.16 -9.74
CA SER A 140 10.55 -16.33 -8.66
C SER A 140 10.49 -17.78 -8.18
N THR A 141 10.22 -17.95 -6.89
CA THR A 141 9.77 -19.21 -6.30
C THR A 141 8.24 -19.23 -6.26
N ARG A 142 7.65 -20.23 -5.59
CA ARG A 142 6.20 -20.22 -5.29
C ARG A 142 5.79 -19.09 -4.34
N HIS A 143 6.71 -18.56 -3.54
CA HIS A 143 6.41 -17.52 -2.57
C HIS A 143 6.43 -16.12 -3.22
N GLY A 144 7.28 -15.91 -4.22
CA GLY A 144 7.34 -14.65 -4.94
C GLY A 144 8.67 -14.44 -5.66
N PRO A 145 8.93 -13.22 -6.18
CA PRO A 145 10.23 -12.87 -6.76
C PRO A 145 11.36 -12.99 -5.74
N LEU A 146 12.52 -13.46 -6.21
CA LEU A 146 13.76 -13.41 -5.45
C LEU A 146 14.23 -11.96 -5.34
N LEU A 147 14.61 -11.57 -4.12
CA LEU A 147 15.21 -10.28 -3.82
C LEU A 147 16.64 -10.24 -4.34
N ASN A 148 17.02 -9.11 -4.94
CA ASN A 148 18.41 -8.88 -5.30
C ASN A 148 19.23 -8.49 -4.05
N PRO A 149 20.57 -8.55 -4.10
CA PRO A 149 21.41 -8.23 -2.94
C PRO A 149 21.16 -6.85 -2.34
N LYS A 150 20.86 -5.85 -3.18
CA LYS A 150 20.62 -4.48 -2.72
C LYS A 150 19.27 -4.32 -2.01
N SER A 151 18.21 -5.00 -2.47
CA SER A 151 16.94 -5.06 -1.74
C SER A 151 17.10 -5.74 -0.37
N ILE A 152 17.98 -6.75 -0.26
CA ILE A 152 18.29 -7.39 1.03
C ILE A 152 19.06 -6.44 1.94
N GLU A 153 20.01 -5.66 1.40
CA GLU A 153 20.73 -4.61 2.13
C GLU A 153 19.78 -3.52 2.65
N ALA A 154 18.89 -3.04 1.78
CA ALA A 154 17.85 -2.08 2.12
C ALA A 154 16.92 -2.58 3.26
N LEU A 155 16.41 -3.81 3.14
CA LEU A 155 15.61 -4.41 4.22
C LEU A 155 16.37 -4.46 5.56
N ASN A 156 17.67 -4.75 5.54
CA ASN A 156 18.49 -4.71 6.75
C ASN A 156 18.70 -3.29 7.29
N ASN A 157 18.71 -2.26 6.42
CA ASN A 157 18.80 -0.87 6.82
C ASN A 157 17.50 -0.37 7.46
N VAL A 158 16.34 -0.69 6.88
CA VAL A 158 15.02 -0.38 7.48
C VAL A 158 14.84 -1.12 8.81
N ALA A 159 15.34 -2.36 8.90
CA ALA A 159 15.32 -3.15 10.12
C ALA A 159 16.38 -2.70 11.17
N LYS A 160 17.07 -1.56 11.00
CA LYS A 160 18.00 -1.04 12.01
C LYS A 160 17.24 -0.72 13.31
N GLY A 161 17.36 -1.63 14.29
CA GLY A 161 16.65 -1.58 15.57
C GLY A 161 15.57 -2.65 15.73
N ALA A 162 15.21 -3.35 14.65
CA ALA A 162 14.35 -4.52 14.71
C ALA A 162 15.15 -5.75 15.24
N PRO A 163 14.49 -6.70 15.92
CA PRO A 163 15.14 -7.89 16.47
C PRO A 163 15.63 -8.88 15.39
N ILE A 164 15.29 -8.66 14.12
CA ILE A 164 15.60 -9.56 13.01
C ILE A 164 16.68 -8.94 12.13
N LYS A 165 17.86 -9.55 12.11
CA LYS A 165 18.87 -9.34 11.07
C LYS A 165 18.72 -10.44 10.02
N MET A 166 18.59 -10.09 8.75
CA MET A 166 18.51 -11.10 7.70
C MET A 166 19.90 -11.67 7.42
N PRO A 167 20.19 -12.94 7.76
CA PRO A 167 21.50 -13.52 7.48
C PRO A 167 21.76 -13.58 5.98
N LYS A 168 23.02 -13.77 5.57
CA LYS A 168 23.33 -13.99 4.15
C LYS A 168 22.54 -15.19 3.60
N GLY A 169 21.95 -15.03 2.41
CA GLY A 169 21.15 -16.04 1.75
C GLY A 169 20.34 -15.47 0.60
N ASP A 170 19.63 -16.36 -0.09
CA ASP A 170 18.62 -15.99 -1.08
C ASP A 170 17.27 -15.83 -0.38
N TYR A 171 16.54 -14.77 -0.75
CA TYR A 171 15.24 -14.48 -0.17
C TYR A 171 14.21 -14.26 -1.25
N SER A 172 12.98 -14.69 -1.04
CA SER A 172 11.83 -14.30 -1.84
C SER A 172 10.88 -13.43 -1.01
N TYR A 173 10.18 -12.53 -1.69
CA TYR A 173 9.22 -11.62 -1.07
C TYR A 173 7.81 -11.96 -1.52
N LYS A 174 6.91 -12.14 -0.56
CA LYS A 174 5.49 -12.40 -0.80
C LYS A 174 4.70 -11.24 -0.23
N TRP A 175 3.92 -10.58 -1.06
CA TRP A 175 3.06 -9.47 -0.65
C TRP A 175 1.62 -9.75 -1.05
N GLY A 176 0.67 -9.50 -0.14
CA GLY A 176 -0.75 -9.69 -0.39
C GLY A 176 -1.24 -8.95 -1.65
N GLY A 177 -0.70 -7.75 -1.91
CA GLY A 177 -1.04 -6.95 -3.09
C GLY A 177 -0.60 -7.52 -4.45
N ILE A 178 0.23 -8.58 -4.48
CA ILE A 178 0.69 -9.22 -5.73
C ILE A 178 -0.32 -10.28 -6.22
N ILE A 179 -1.34 -10.61 -5.44
CA ILE A 179 -2.39 -11.54 -5.85
C ILE A 179 -3.14 -10.90 -7.04
N PRO A 180 -3.03 -11.42 -8.28
CA PRO A 180 -3.44 -10.70 -9.50
C PRO A 180 -4.96 -10.44 -9.63
N GLN A 181 -5.75 -10.81 -8.63
CA GLN A 181 -7.20 -10.63 -8.55
C GLN A 181 -7.63 -9.84 -7.30
N ASP A 182 -6.69 -9.44 -6.44
CA ASP A 182 -7.01 -8.75 -5.20
C ASP A 182 -7.07 -7.22 -5.42
N ASN A 183 -8.09 -6.77 -6.13
CA ASN A 183 -8.45 -5.35 -6.25
C ASN A 183 -9.56 -4.97 -5.27
N GLN A 184 -9.74 -5.76 -4.21
CA GLN A 184 -10.82 -5.59 -3.25
C GLN A 184 -10.71 -4.26 -2.50
N ALA A 185 -9.50 -3.84 -2.15
CA ALA A 185 -9.25 -2.53 -1.54
C ALA A 185 -9.76 -1.38 -2.44
N PHE A 186 -9.37 -1.39 -3.72
CA PHE A 186 -9.79 -0.38 -4.70
C PHE A 186 -11.31 -0.39 -4.90
N LYS A 187 -11.90 -1.58 -5.09
CA LYS A 187 -13.36 -1.73 -5.22
C LYS A 187 -14.09 -1.18 -4.00
N THR A 188 -13.64 -1.56 -2.80
CA THR A 188 -14.21 -1.11 -1.53
C THR A 188 -14.16 0.42 -1.44
N LEU A 189 -12.98 1.01 -1.63
CA LEU A 189 -12.81 2.47 -1.55
C LEU A 189 -13.63 3.21 -2.62
N SER A 190 -13.80 2.63 -3.81
CA SER A 190 -14.64 3.23 -4.85
C SER A 190 -16.13 3.26 -4.50
N ILE A 191 -16.66 2.20 -3.88
CA ILE A 191 -18.11 2.11 -3.59
C ILE A 191 -18.51 2.83 -2.31
N ILE A 192 -17.59 3.02 -1.35
CA ILE A 192 -17.92 3.70 -0.09
C ILE A 192 -18.22 5.19 -0.30
N ASN A 193 -17.78 5.79 -1.41
CA ASN A 193 -18.03 7.19 -1.73
C ASN A 193 -19.52 7.47 -1.99
N ASP A 194 -20.31 6.45 -2.31
CA ASP A 194 -21.74 6.57 -2.63
C ASP A 194 -22.68 6.21 -1.48
N VAL A 195 -22.14 5.76 -0.33
CA VAL A 195 -22.94 5.25 0.79
C VAL A 195 -23.81 6.33 1.42
N LYS A 196 -25.00 5.94 1.86
CA LYS A 196 -26.01 6.87 2.40
C LYS A 196 -26.22 6.73 3.91
N SER A 197 -25.54 5.77 4.56
CA SER A 197 -25.63 5.57 6.01
C SER A 197 -24.41 4.86 6.60
N ALA A 198 -24.15 5.10 7.89
CA ALA A 198 -23.06 4.48 8.64
C ALA A 198 -23.20 2.94 8.70
N LYS A 199 -24.45 2.45 8.70
CA LYS A 199 -24.76 1.01 8.67
C LYS A 199 -24.38 0.37 7.34
N GLU A 200 -24.68 1.04 6.22
CA GLU A 200 -24.30 0.58 4.88
C GLU A 200 -22.78 0.53 4.73
N LEU A 201 -22.10 1.62 5.14
CA LEU A 201 -20.65 1.70 5.18
C LEU A 201 -20.03 0.55 6.00
N LEU A 202 -20.53 0.30 7.20
CA LEU A 202 -20.06 -0.79 8.05
C LEU A 202 -20.25 -2.17 7.41
N ASN A 203 -21.39 -2.39 6.72
CA ASN A 203 -21.65 -3.65 6.03
C ASN A 203 -20.67 -3.87 4.87
N ILE A 204 -20.36 -2.83 4.09
CA ILE A 204 -19.37 -2.89 3.00
C ILE A 204 -17.99 -3.20 3.57
N ILE A 205 -17.56 -2.48 4.62
CA ILE A 205 -16.24 -2.68 5.23
C ILE A 205 -16.09 -4.10 5.78
N LYS A 206 -17.12 -4.65 6.44
CA LYS A 206 -17.08 -6.03 6.98
C LYS A 206 -16.92 -7.12 5.92
N GLN A 207 -17.27 -6.82 4.68
CA GLN A 207 -17.15 -7.73 3.55
C GLN A 207 -15.88 -7.48 2.73
N SER A 208 -15.14 -6.42 3.06
CA SER A 208 -13.90 -6.05 2.39
C SER A 208 -12.73 -6.89 2.90
N ASN A 209 -11.89 -7.33 1.96
CA ASN A 209 -10.55 -7.79 2.23
C ASN A 209 -9.58 -6.78 1.61
N GLY A 210 -8.54 -6.34 2.32
CA GLY A 210 -7.43 -5.59 1.71
C GLY A 210 -7.37 -4.08 1.98
N VAL A 211 -8.25 -3.50 2.80
CA VAL A 211 -8.02 -2.15 3.32
C VAL A 211 -7.02 -2.24 4.48
N ASN A 212 -5.73 -2.11 4.17
CA ASN A 212 -4.64 -2.10 5.16
C ASN A 212 -4.52 -0.73 5.85
N THR A 213 -5.65 -0.20 6.35
CA THR A 213 -5.73 1.04 7.12
C THR A 213 -6.72 0.83 8.26
N ASN A 214 -6.54 1.56 9.36
CA ASN A 214 -7.64 1.73 10.30
C ASN A 214 -8.66 2.68 9.68
N ILE A 215 -9.94 2.44 9.95
CA ILE A 215 -11.05 3.26 9.45
C ILE A 215 -11.74 3.90 10.65
N VAL A 216 -12.01 5.20 10.56
CA VAL A 216 -12.83 5.95 11.52
C VAL A 216 -13.94 6.63 10.72
N PHE A 217 -15.18 6.57 11.20
CA PHE A 217 -16.32 7.18 10.52
C PHE A 217 -17.41 7.56 11.51
N CYS A 218 -18.28 8.49 11.10
CA CYS A 218 -19.50 8.87 11.81
C CYS A 218 -20.63 9.23 10.86
#